data_AF-A0A173UUY6-F1
#
_entry.id   AF-A0A173UUY6-F1
#
_cell.length_a   1.000
_cell.length_b   1.000
_cell.length_c   1.000
_cell.angle_alpha   90.00
_cell.angle_beta   90.00
_cell.angle_gamma   90.00
#
_symmetry.space_group_name_H-M   'P 1'
#
loop_
_entity.id
_entity.type
_entity.pdbx_description
1 polymer ?
#
loop_
_entity_poly.entity_id
_entity_poly.type
_entity_poly.pdbx_seq_one_letter_code
_entity_poly.pdbx_strand_id
1 'polypeptide(L)'
;MKQQSINQENEKEFFTKKAAEIASLKKAGMEEAAEACLKSIGDRLVPVVEQMIDCESISFKLDENTKFAYSDRVYKVVKRDFYKFNNPEFMRSEDVGIQYELKTFLKSRTKDCIRDAIAHSLGISQYNCRILLRIRSARYALSKELDIVEEKVPMEFIKERMGDDVEIPTIVELINIEKGNISLDAMRENGTEEESYEQLDVASQGEELEAGCKEQLDEIFGKLSQLDILILMKKYGFLSEEICRLEACDFVITPIFQRLFQADTSIRSRENPVKTMYAKSLKVDKVLAEVNGKVNMSDVEGKGCLFRYLVERLKKENSK
;
A
#
# COMPACT_ATOMS: atom_id res chain seq x y z
N MET A 1 28.91 32.85 -13.40
CA MET A 1 28.70 31.44 -13.00
C MET A 1 29.76 30.99 -11.97
N LYS A 2 29.77 31.57 -10.77
CA LYS A 2 30.59 31.12 -9.63
C LYS A 2 29.90 31.53 -8.32
N GLN A 3 28.85 30.80 -7.92
CA GLN A 3 28.23 30.94 -6.60
C GLN A 3 27.20 29.83 -6.34
N GLN A 4 27.59 28.55 -6.47
CA GLN A 4 26.71 27.43 -6.10
C GLN A 4 27.42 26.26 -5.41
N SER A 5 28.76 26.21 -5.37
CA SER A 5 29.49 25.11 -4.73
C SER A 5 29.69 25.27 -3.21
N ILE A 6 29.49 26.46 -2.64
CA ILE A 6 29.79 26.76 -1.23
C ILE A 6 28.63 26.37 -0.28
N ASN A 7 27.44 26.04 -0.79
CA ASN A 7 26.25 25.82 0.04
C ASN A 7 25.96 24.33 0.38
N GLN A 8 26.33 23.37 -0.47
CA GLN A 8 25.91 21.97 -0.31
C GLN A 8 26.71 21.20 0.76
N GLU A 9 28.04 21.37 0.84
CA GLU A 9 28.85 20.70 1.88
C GLU A 9 28.47 21.17 3.29
N ASN A 10 28.14 22.46 3.44
CA ASN A 10 27.69 23.04 4.71
C ASN A 10 26.30 22.54 5.12
N GLU A 11 25.38 22.35 4.17
CA GLU A 11 24.06 21.77 4.43
C GLU A 11 24.14 20.29 4.84
N LYS A 12 24.95 19.50 4.15
CA LYS A 12 25.16 18.08 4.47
C LYS A 12 25.74 17.90 5.87
N GLU A 13 26.76 18.67 6.23
CA GLU A 13 27.37 18.62 7.56
C GLU A 13 26.37 19.09 8.63
N PHE A 14 25.63 20.16 8.35
CA PHE A 14 24.57 20.67 9.24
C PHE A 14 23.49 19.61 9.53
N PHE A 15 22.93 18.99 8.50
CA PHE A 15 21.88 17.97 8.67
C PHE A 15 22.42 16.69 9.33
N THR A 16 23.68 16.33 9.05
CA THR A 16 24.32 15.17 9.70
C THR A 16 24.47 15.41 11.21
N LYS A 17 24.96 16.59 11.62
CA LYS A 17 25.05 16.97 13.04
C LYS A 17 23.68 16.95 13.72
N LYS A 18 22.67 17.51 13.06
CA LYS A 18 21.30 17.59 13.60
C LYS A 18 20.64 16.21 13.70
N ALA A 19 20.84 15.33 12.72
CA ALA A 19 20.36 13.95 12.80
C ALA A 19 20.98 13.19 13.97
N ALA A 20 22.29 13.36 14.21
CA ALA A 20 22.98 12.76 15.35
C ALA A 20 22.47 13.30 16.71
N GLU A 21 22.20 14.60 16.81
CA GLU A 21 21.59 15.23 17.99
C GLU A 21 20.20 14.63 18.28
N ILE A 22 19.34 14.53 17.26
CA ILE A 22 18.00 13.92 17.38
C ILE A 22 18.12 12.44 17.80
N ALA A 23 19.08 11.70 17.24
CA ALA A 23 19.31 10.30 17.60
C ALA A 23 19.72 10.15 19.08
N SER A 24 20.60 11.03 19.57
CA SER A 24 21.02 11.05 20.98
C SER A 24 19.85 11.36 21.92
N LEU A 25 19.02 12.35 21.58
CA LEU A 25 17.83 12.70 22.36
C LEU A 25 16.82 11.56 22.42
N LYS A 26 16.57 10.89 21.29
CA LYS A 26 15.69 9.69 21.25
C LYS A 26 16.25 8.54 22.09
N LYS A 27 17.56 8.29 22.03
CA LYS A 27 18.24 7.26 22.84
C LYS A 27 18.12 7.55 24.34
N ALA A 28 18.07 8.82 24.72
CA ALA A 28 17.83 9.27 26.10
C ALA A 28 16.35 9.30 26.51
N GLY A 29 15.41 8.92 25.63
CA GLY A 29 13.97 8.96 25.90
C GLY A 29 13.36 10.36 25.87
N MET A 30 14.07 11.36 25.35
CA MET A 30 13.65 12.76 25.30
C MET A 30 12.91 13.08 23.99
N GLU A 31 11.76 12.43 23.76
CA GLU A 31 11.00 12.54 22.50
C GLU A 31 10.55 13.96 22.17
N GLU A 32 10.10 14.75 23.16
CA GLU A 32 9.69 16.15 22.94
C GLU A 32 10.86 17.03 22.49
N ALA A 33 12.04 16.83 23.09
CA ALA A 33 13.25 17.55 22.70
C ALA A 33 13.74 17.13 21.30
N ALA A 34 13.63 15.84 20.97
CA ALA A 34 13.94 15.33 19.64
C ALA A 34 13.01 15.94 18.57
N GLU A 35 11.71 16.06 18.87
CA GLU A 35 10.74 16.71 17.99
C GLU A 35 10.98 18.21 17.87
N ALA A 36 11.33 18.91 18.95
CA ALA A 36 11.70 20.32 18.91
C ALA A 36 12.95 20.56 18.07
N CYS A 37 13.96 19.69 18.18
CA CYS A 37 15.17 19.76 17.36
C CYS A 37 14.86 19.57 15.87
N LEU A 38 14.00 18.60 15.51
CA LEU A 38 13.54 18.43 14.13
C LEU A 38 12.76 19.65 13.61
N LYS A 39 11.87 20.23 14.43
CA LYS A 39 11.14 21.45 14.06
C LYS A 39 12.08 22.63 13.83
N SER A 40 13.14 22.76 14.63
CA SER A 40 14.11 23.85 14.51
C SER A 40 14.89 23.87 13.19
N ILE A 41 14.96 22.74 12.48
CA ILE A 41 15.62 22.63 11.17
C ILE A 41 14.63 22.69 10.00
N GLY A 42 13.33 22.86 10.28
CA GLY A 42 12.25 22.82 9.30
C GLY A 42 12.45 23.78 8.13
N ASP A 43 12.82 25.04 8.42
CA ASP A 43 13.01 26.09 7.39
C ASP A 43 14.08 25.73 6.34
N ARG A 44 15.03 24.85 6.69
CA ARG A 44 16.07 24.35 5.77
C ARG A 44 15.71 23.00 5.16
N LEU A 45 15.02 22.14 5.92
CA LEU A 45 14.70 20.78 5.50
C LEU A 45 13.51 20.74 4.53
N VAL A 46 12.45 21.50 4.83
CA VAL A 46 11.19 21.51 4.05
C VAL A 46 11.43 21.83 2.57
N PRO A 47 12.19 22.89 2.20
CA PRO A 47 12.43 23.19 0.77
C PRO A 47 13.12 22.05 0.01
N VAL A 48 14.01 21.30 0.67
CA VAL A 48 14.70 20.15 0.05
C VAL A 48 13.72 18.98 -0.15
N VAL A 49 12.84 18.74 0.82
CA VAL A 49 11.80 17.71 0.74
C VAL A 49 10.78 18.05 -0.34
N GLU A 50 10.30 19.30 -0.40
CA GLU A 50 9.36 19.76 -1.43
C GLU A 50 9.95 19.67 -2.83
N GLN A 51 11.20 20.12 -3.01
CA GLN A 51 11.87 19.98 -4.30
C GLN A 51 11.97 18.51 -4.74
N MET A 52 12.26 17.60 -3.82
CA MET A 52 12.28 16.16 -4.12
C MET A 52 10.89 15.66 -4.50
N ILE A 53 9.86 16.02 -3.73
CA ILE A 53 8.47 15.65 -4.01
C ILE A 53 8.07 16.12 -5.40
N ASP A 54 8.31 17.40 -5.73
CA ASP A 54 7.95 17.98 -7.03
C ASP A 54 8.64 17.25 -8.19
N CYS A 55 9.95 16.99 -8.07
CA CYS A 55 10.68 16.25 -9.10
C CYS A 55 10.12 14.84 -9.30
N GLU A 56 9.79 14.13 -8.22
CA GLU A 56 9.22 12.78 -8.33
C GLU A 56 7.77 12.81 -8.83
N SER A 57 6.95 13.75 -8.38
CA SER A 57 5.59 13.93 -8.88
C SER A 57 5.56 14.15 -10.40
N ILE A 58 6.47 14.98 -10.93
CA ILE A 58 6.62 15.17 -12.38
C ILE A 58 7.08 13.88 -13.05
N SER A 59 8.12 13.23 -12.52
CA SER A 59 8.67 11.99 -13.10
C SER A 59 7.66 10.85 -13.17
N PHE A 60 6.74 10.78 -12.20
CA PHE A 60 5.72 9.75 -12.12
C PHE A 60 4.36 10.20 -12.64
N LYS A 61 4.27 11.39 -13.26
CA LYS A 61 3.04 11.95 -13.84
C LYS A 61 1.87 11.91 -12.84
N LEU A 62 2.11 12.32 -11.59
CA LEU A 62 1.09 12.32 -10.54
C LEU A 62 0.11 13.49 -10.74
N ASP A 63 -1.19 13.23 -10.58
CA ASP A 63 -2.18 14.29 -10.41
C ASP A 63 -2.05 14.97 -9.03
N GLU A 64 -2.74 16.09 -8.83
CA GLU A 64 -2.66 16.88 -7.59
C GLU A 64 -3.12 16.11 -6.34
N ASN A 65 -4.14 15.26 -6.44
CA ASN A 65 -4.62 14.47 -5.30
C ASN A 65 -3.59 13.39 -4.93
N THR A 66 -3.04 12.71 -5.93
CA THR A 66 -1.99 11.71 -5.74
C THR A 66 -0.71 12.36 -5.20
N LYS A 67 -0.34 13.55 -5.68
CA LYS A 67 0.79 14.34 -5.18
C LYS A 67 0.59 14.73 -3.71
N PHE A 68 -0.60 15.18 -3.33
CA PHE A 68 -0.92 15.50 -1.94
C PHE A 68 -0.79 14.26 -1.04
N ALA A 69 -1.37 13.13 -1.46
CA ALA A 69 -1.28 11.86 -0.77
C ALA A 69 0.16 11.35 -0.64
N TYR A 70 0.98 11.55 -1.68
CA TYR A 70 2.41 11.25 -1.67
C TYR A 70 3.16 12.14 -0.66
N SER A 71 2.90 13.45 -0.70
CA SER A 71 3.56 14.44 0.17
C SER A 71 3.33 14.17 1.66
N ASP A 72 2.09 13.89 2.07
CA ASP A 72 1.76 13.55 3.46
C ASP A 72 2.55 12.31 3.94
N ARG A 73 2.66 11.29 3.10
CA ARG A 73 3.44 10.07 3.41
C ARG A 73 4.93 10.37 3.53
N VAL A 74 5.48 11.19 2.64
CA VAL A 74 6.89 11.62 2.69
C VAL A 74 7.18 12.32 4.00
N TYR A 75 6.37 13.31 4.41
CA TYR A 75 6.60 14.03 5.66
C TYR A 75 6.52 13.14 6.89
N LYS A 76 5.61 12.15 6.90
CA LYS A 76 5.56 11.14 7.97
C LYS A 76 6.84 10.31 8.05
N VAL A 77 7.38 9.88 6.91
CA VAL A 77 8.64 9.13 6.85
C VAL A 77 9.82 10.00 7.27
N VAL A 78 9.90 11.25 6.80
CA VAL A 78 10.94 12.20 7.20
C VAL A 78 10.91 12.41 8.71
N LYS A 79 9.74 12.71 9.29
CA LYS A 79 9.59 12.86 10.75
C LYS A 79 10.05 11.62 11.51
N ARG A 80 9.69 10.44 11.01
CA ARG A 80 10.04 9.17 11.64
C ARG A 80 11.54 8.89 11.56
N ASP A 81 12.15 9.01 10.38
CA ASP A 81 13.44 8.40 10.06
C ASP A 81 14.61 9.39 9.92
N PHE A 82 14.40 10.71 9.93
CA PHE A 82 15.47 11.69 9.69
C PHE A 82 16.70 11.52 10.61
N TYR A 83 16.51 11.10 11.87
CA TYR A 83 17.59 10.83 12.83
C TYR A 83 18.58 9.72 12.40
N LYS A 84 18.22 8.93 11.39
CA LYS A 84 19.07 7.90 10.78
C LYS A 84 19.99 8.46 9.69
N PHE A 85 19.82 9.72 9.29
CA PHE A 85 20.62 10.34 8.23
C PHE A 85 22.10 10.39 8.62
N ASN A 86 22.95 9.80 7.78
CA ASN A 86 24.40 9.69 8.00
C ASN A 86 24.82 9.15 9.38
N ASN A 87 23.95 8.38 10.03
CA ASN A 87 24.21 7.82 11.34
C ASN A 87 24.73 6.39 11.22
N PRO A 88 25.99 6.10 11.64
CA PRO A 88 26.60 4.78 11.53
C PRO A 88 25.82 3.66 12.22
N GLU A 89 25.09 3.94 13.31
CA GLU A 89 24.28 2.94 14.02
C GLU A 89 23.16 2.35 13.16
N PHE A 90 22.76 3.03 12.08
CA PHE A 90 21.66 2.64 11.19
C PHE A 90 22.12 2.30 9.76
N MET A 91 23.44 2.19 9.55
CA MET A 91 24.06 1.81 8.29
C MET A 91 24.40 0.32 8.27
N ARG A 92 24.52 -0.24 7.07
CA ARG A 92 25.14 -1.56 6.90
C ARG A 92 26.63 -1.43 7.16
N SER A 93 27.27 -2.50 7.63
CA SER A 93 28.71 -2.50 7.94
C SER A 93 29.59 -2.06 6.76
N GLU A 94 29.18 -2.35 5.54
CA GLU A 94 29.86 -1.96 4.28
C GLU A 94 29.73 -0.46 3.94
N ASP A 95 28.70 0.21 4.46
CA ASP A 95 28.39 1.62 4.20
C ASP A 95 28.93 2.56 5.29
N VAL A 96 29.48 2.01 6.37
CA VAL A 96 30.02 2.79 7.49
C VAL A 96 31.21 3.64 7.01
N GLY A 97 31.08 4.96 7.16
CA GLY A 97 32.08 5.93 6.69
C GLY A 97 31.70 6.64 5.39
N ILE A 98 30.65 6.16 4.69
CA ILE A 98 30.06 6.86 3.54
C ILE A 98 29.09 7.91 4.06
N GLN A 99 29.22 9.15 3.59
CA GLN A 99 28.22 10.19 3.83
C GLN A 99 27.35 10.39 2.59
N TYR A 100 26.07 10.08 2.72
CA TYR A 100 25.09 10.28 1.66
C TYR A 100 24.64 11.74 1.57
N GLU A 101 24.27 12.15 0.36
CA GLU A 101 23.53 13.39 0.13
C GLU A 101 22.11 13.27 0.70
N LEU A 102 21.57 14.38 1.22
CA LEU A 102 20.24 14.41 1.83
C LEU A 102 19.16 13.93 0.83
N LYS A 103 19.24 14.35 -0.44
CA LYS A 103 18.31 13.90 -1.49
C LYS A 103 18.36 12.39 -1.70
N THR A 104 19.55 11.80 -1.68
CA THR A 104 19.73 10.34 -1.84
C THR A 104 19.11 9.60 -0.66
N PHE A 105 19.35 10.08 0.55
CA PHE A 105 18.71 9.54 1.76
C PHE A 105 17.19 9.60 1.67
N LEU A 106 16.63 10.78 1.38
CA LEU A 106 15.18 10.97 1.29
C LEU A 106 14.55 10.02 0.26
N LYS A 107 15.08 9.99 -0.98
CA LYS A 107 14.60 9.09 -2.04
C LYS A 107 14.61 7.62 -1.63
N SER A 108 15.68 7.17 -0.97
CA SER A 108 15.77 5.78 -0.51
C SER A 108 14.71 5.43 0.54
N ARG A 109 14.34 6.40 1.39
CA ARG A 109 13.37 6.22 2.48
C ARG A 109 11.93 6.36 2.01
N THR A 110 11.69 7.14 0.95
CA THR A 110 10.34 7.46 0.45
C THR A 110 9.93 6.69 -0.79
N LYS A 111 10.76 5.76 -1.28
CA LYS A 111 10.47 4.94 -2.48
C LYS A 111 9.14 4.20 -2.43
N ASP A 112 8.70 3.75 -1.25
CA ASP A 112 7.41 3.09 -1.11
C ASP A 112 6.26 4.09 -0.95
N CYS A 113 6.52 5.32 -0.49
CA CYS A 113 5.48 6.36 -0.38
C CYS A 113 4.85 6.70 -1.73
N ILE A 114 5.66 6.75 -2.80
CA ILE A 114 5.14 7.06 -4.13
C ILE A 114 4.33 5.91 -4.71
N ARG A 115 4.78 4.66 -4.46
CA ARG A 115 4.04 3.46 -4.86
C ARG A 115 2.71 3.39 -4.14
N ASP A 116 2.70 3.67 -2.85
CA ASP A 116 1.48 3.68 -2.03
C ASP A 116 0.51 4.75 -2.47
N ALA A 117 1.00 5.94 -2.82
CA ALA A 117 0.16 7.02 -3.31
C ALA A 117 -0.51 6.65 -4.64
N ILE A 118 0.26 6.13 -5.60
CA ILE A 118 -0.25 5.69 -6.90
C ILE A 118 -1.22 4.51 -6.74
N ALA A 119 -0.82 3.49 -5.98
CA ALA A 119 -1.63 2.31 -5.69
C ALA A 119 -2.99 2.70 -5.11
N HIS A 120 -2.96 3.55 -4.08
CA HIS A 120 -4.18 4.02 -3.42
C HIS A 120 -5.06 4.86 -4.34
N SER A 121 -4.48 5.77 -5.14
CA SER A 121 -5.24 6.62 -6.05
C SER A 121 -5.90 5.84 -7.19
N LEU A 122 -5.23 4.80 -7.68
CA LEU A 122 -5.73 3.97 -8.77
C LEU A 122 -6.58 2.78 -8.28
N GLY A 123 -6.68 2.57 -6.96
CA GLY A 123 -7.39 1.44 -6.38
C GLY A 123 -6.76 0.09 -6.75
N ILE A 124 -5.43 0.04 -6.87
CA ILE A 124 -4.67 -1.17 -7.23
C ILE A 124 -3.69 -1.56 -6.12
N SER A 125 -3.32 -2.84 -6.07
CA SER A 125 -2.33 -3.33 -5.12
C SER A 125 -0.93 -2.72 -5.36
N GLN A 126 -0.09 -2.70 -4.32
CA GLN A 126 1.32 -2.31 -4.48
C GLN A 126 2.07 -3.16 -5.51
N TYR A 127 1.73 -4.45 -5.64
CA TYR A 127 2.33 -5.34 -6.64
C TYR A 127 1.97 -4.89 -8.06
N ASN A 128 0.68 -4.62 -8.29
CA ASN A 128 0.19 -4.10 -9.56
C ASN A 128 0.75 -2.71 -9.87
N CYS A 129 0.93 -1.86 -8.87
CA CYS A 129 1.64 -0.59 -9.03
C CYS A 129 3.10 -0.82 -9.50
N ARG A 130 3.83 -1.79 -8.94
CA ARG A 130 5.19 -2.12 -9.41
C ARG A 130 5.20 -2.56 -10.88
N ILE A 131 4.22 -3.37 -11.28
CA ILE A 131 4.06 -3.78 -12.69
C ILE A 131 3.72 -2.57 -13.56
N LEU A 132 2.77 -1.73 -13.15
CA LEU A 132 2.39 -0.50 -13.87
C LEU A 132 3.58 0.44 -14.07
N LEU A 133 4.41 0.63 -13.05
CA LEU A 133 5.62 1.46 -13.16
C LEU A 133 6.65 0.85 -14.14
N ARG A 134 6.77 -0.48 -14.19
CA ARG A 134 7.58 -1.17 -15.22
C ARG A 134 6.99 -0.97 -16.61
N ILE A 135 5.67 -1.08 -16.77
CA ILE A 135 4.96 -0.83 -18.03
C ILE A 135 5.22 0.62 -18.49
N ARG A 136 5.08 1.62 -17.61
CA ARG A 136 5.41 3.02 -17.91
C ARG A 136 6.85 3.18 -18.40
N SER A 137 7.80 2.58 -17.70
CA SER A 137 9.21 2.64 -18.07
C SER A 137 9.48 1.96 -19.41
N ALA A 138 8.86 0.81 -19.68
CA ALA A 138 8.98 0.09 -20.94
C ALA A 138 8.36 0.90 -22.08
N ARG A 139 7.15 1.44 -21.90
CA ARG A 139 6.46 2.30 -22.88
C ARG A 139 7.28 3.55 -23.19
N TYR A 140 7.82 4.22 -22.18
CA TYR A 140 8.68 5.38 -22.38
C TYR A 140 9.92 5.02 -23.19
N ALA A 141 10.64 3.95 -22.84
CA ALA A 141 11.82 3.51 -23.59
C ALA A 141 11.48 3.16 -25.05
N LEU A 142 10.45 2.34 -25.26
CA LEU A 142 9.98 1.94 -26.59
C LEU A 142 9.51 3.14 -27.42
N SER A 143 8.84 4.12 -26.81
CA SER A 143 8.42 5.34 -27.51
C SER A 143 9.61 6.12 -28.09
N LYS A 144 10.75 6.12 -27.38
CA LYS A 144 11.99 6.76 -27.85
C LYS A 144 12.72 5.94 -28.90
N GLU A 145 12.74 4.62 -28.75
CA GLU A 145 13.37 3.70 -29.70
C GLU A 145 12.63 3.67 -31.05
N LEU A 146 11.29 3.74 -31.02
CA LEU A 146 10.43 3.66 -32.20
C LEU A 146 10.04 5.03 -32.78
N ASP A 147 10.42 6.12 -32.12
CA ASP A 147 10.03 7.50 -32.45
C ASP A 147 8.51 7.69 -32.61
N ILE A 148 7.76 7.15 -31.65
CA ILE A 148 6.29 7.24 -31.59
C ILE A 148 5.85 7.82 -30.25
N VAL A 149 4.59 8.25 -30.17
CA VAL A 149 4.00 8.74 -28.92
C VAL A 149 3.77 7.57 -27.95
N GLU A 150 3.96 7.78 -26.63
CA GLU A 150 3.85 6.75 -25.59
C GLU A 150 2.51 5.97 -25.59
N GLU A 151 1.40 6.60 -25.99
CA GLU A 151 0.07 5.96 -26.08
C GLU A 151 -0.08 5.07 -27.32
N LYS A 152 0.79 5.22 -28.32
CA LYS A 152 0.77 4.47 -29.58
C LYS A 152 1.72 3.27 -29.58
N VAL A 153 2.44 3.02 -28.49
CA VAL A 153 3.34 1.86 -28.37
C VAL A 153 2.52 0.56 -28.44
N PRO A 154 2.80 -0.34 -29.40
CA PRO A 154 2.07 -1.60 -29.53
C PRO A 154 2.24 -2.51 -28.32
N MET A 155 1.19 -3.27 -28.00
CA MET A 155 1.13 -4.12 -26.81
C MET A 155 2.17 -5.26 -26.85
N GLU A 156 2.44 -5.78 -28.04
CA GLU A 156 3.36 -6.86 -28.30
C GLU A 156 4.79 -6.49 -27.88
N PHE A 157 5.22 -5.26 -28.20
CA PHE A 157 6.53 -4.76 -27.79
C PHE A 157 6.61 -4.50 -26.28
N ILE A 158 5.50 -4.06 -25.67
CA ILE A 158 5.43 -3.91 -24.21
C ILE A 158 5.57 -5.28 -23.56
N LYS A 159 4.84 -6.29 -24.04
CA LYS A 159 4.92 -7.67 -23.53
C LYS A 159 6.33 -8.24 -23.69
N GLU A 160 6.95 -8.10 -24.85
CA GLU A 160 8.33 -8.55 -25.09
C GLU A 160 9.32 -7.91 -24.10
N ARG A 161 9.19 -6.60 -23.84
CA ARG A 161 10.05 -5.88 -22.90
C ARG A 161 9.79 -6.25 -21.43
N MET A 162 8.55 -6.62 -21.10
CA MET A 162 8.15 -7.00 -19.74
C MET A 162 8.60 -8.43 -19.38
N GLY A 163 8.88 -9.27 -20.37
CA GLY A 163 9.26 -10.68 -20.19
C GLY A 163 8.06 -11.58 -19.95
N ASP A 164 8.33 -12.86 -19.67
CA ASP A 164 7.28 -13.88 -19.49
C ASP A 164 6.53 -13.77 -18.16
N ASP A 165 7.10 -13.07 -17.17
CA ASP A 165 6.58 -12.97 -15.80
C ASP A 165 5.27 -12.16 -15.66
N VAL A 166 4.81 -11.49 -16.73
CA VAL A 166 3.59 -10.67 -16.71
C VAL A 166 2.70 -11.03 -17.88
N GLU A 167 1.49 -11.48 -17.57
CA GLU A 167 0.49 -11.87 -18.55
C GLU A 167 -0.08 -10.66 -19.31
N ILE A 168 -0.37 -10.82 -20.60
CA ILE A 168 -0.93 -9.75 -21.46
C ILE A 168 -2.22 -9.16 -20.87
N PRO A 169 -3.19 -9.96 -20.36
CA PRO A 169 -4.38 -9.43 -19.71
C PRO A 169 -4.08 -8.43 -18.58
N THR A 170 -3.06 -8.71 -17.76
CA THR A 170 -2.65 -7.80 -16.67
C THR A 170 -2.08 -6.49 -17.20
N ILE A 171 -1.30 -6.54 -18.30
CA ILE A 171 -0.74 -5.33 -18.93
C ILE A 171 -1.88 -4.46 -19.46
N VAL A 172 -2.85 -5.06 -20.14
CA VAL A 172 -4.03 -4.37 -20.69
C VAL A 172 -4.85 -3.73 -19.58
N GLU A 173 -5.18 -4.49 -18.54
CA GLU A 173 -5.95 -4.01 -17.39
C GLU A 173 -5.30 -2.79 -16.74
N LEU A 174 -4.00 -2.86 -16.43
CA LEU A 174 -3.28 -1.77 -15.78
C LEU A 174 -3.17 -0.50 -16.66
N ILE A 175 -3.05 -0.66 -17.98
CA ILE A 175 -3.08 0.47 -18.92
C ILE A 175 -4.47 1.12 -18.94
N ASN A 176 -5.54 0.32 -18.90
CA ASN A 176 -6.91 0.85 -18.89
C ASN A 176 -7.21 1.60 -17.58
N ILE A 177 -6.82 1.03 -16.44
CA ILE A 177 -6.93 1.71 -15.13
C ILE A 177 -6.19 3.04 -15.15
N GLU A 178 -4.97 3.08 -15.69
CA GLU A 178 -4.17 4.29 -15.79
C GLU A 178 -4.81 5.37 -16.67
N LYS A 179 -5.41 4.99 -17.80
CA LYS A 179 -6.07 5.92 -18.71
C LYS A 179 -7.39 6.48 -18.14
N GLY A 180 -7.89 5.89 -17.06
CA GLY A 180 -9.21 6.15 -16.51
C GLY A 180 -10.32 5.56 -17.40
N ASN A 181 -11.46 5.25 -16.80
CA ASN A 181 -12.65 4.91 -17.56
C ASN A 181 -13.20 6.19 -18.21
N ILE A 182 -13.33 6.20 -19.54
CA ILE A 182 -14.01 7.28 -20.27
C ILE A 182 -15.46 7.31 -19.76
N SER A 183 -15.99 8.51 -19.45
CA SER A 183 -17.41 8.66 -19.12
C SER A 183 -18.26 8.04 -20.23
N LEU A 184 -19.34 7.36 -19.86
CA LEU A 184 -20.32 6.83 -20.82
C LEU A 184 -20.81 7.91 -21.81
N ASP A 185 -20.87 9.16 -21.36
CA ASP A 185 -21.25 10.31 -22.17
C ASP A 185 -20.20 10.65 -23.24
N ALA A 186 -18.91 10.58 -22.89
CA ALA A 186 -17.80 10.87 -23.81
C ALA A 186 -17.54 9.74 -24.81
N MET A 187 -17.95 8.50 -24.48
CA MET A 187 -17.94 7.38 -25.44
C MET A 187 -19.01 7.53 -26.51
N ARG A 188 -20.20 8.05 -26.14
CA ARG A 188 -21.32 8.33 -27.06
C ARG A 188 -21.03 9.46 -28.03
N GLU A 189 -20.34 10.51 -27.58
CA GLU A 189 -19.98 11.65 -28.42
C GLU A 189 -18.91 11.34 -29.48
N ASN A 190 -18.05 10.35 -29.24
CA ASN A 190 -16.96 9.98 -30.16
C ASN A 190 -17.37 9.01 -31.28
N GLY A 191 -18.66 8.68 -31.41
CA GLY A 191 -19.17 7.84 -32.51
C GLY A 191 -18.62 6.40 -32.51
N THR A 192 -18.15 5.91 -31.35
CA THR A 192 -17.84 4.49 -31.17
C THR A 192 -19.18 3.76 -31.16
N GLU A 193 -19.50 3.09 -32.27
CA GLU A 193 -20.74 2.31 -32.39
C GLU A 193 -20.80 1.26 -31.28
N GLU A 194 -21.96 1.22 -30.61
CA GLU A 194 -22.30 0.23 -29.61
C GLU A 194 -22.17 -1.17 -30.23
N GLU A 195 -21.13 -1.93 -29.87
CA GLU A 195 -21.34 -3.37 -29.74
C GLU A 195 -22.35 -3.51 -28.61
N SER A 196 -23.60 -3.77 -29.00
CA SER A 196 -24.78 -3.85 -28.16
C SER A 196 -24.49 -4.34 -26.73
N TYR A 197 -24.37 -3.38 -25.81
CA TYR A 197 -24.32 -3.62 -24.36
C TYR A 197 -25.68 -4.09 -23.80
N GLU A 198 -26.65 -4.41 -24.66
CA GLU A 198 -27.93 -5.04 -24.27
C GLU A 198 -27.88 -6.58 -24.27
N GLN A 199 -26.71 -7.17 -24.57
CA GLN A 199 -26.42 -8.59 -24.37
C GLN A 199 -25.09 -8.85 -23.66
N LEU A 200 -24.64 -7.92 -22.80
CA LEU A 200 -23.82 -8.33 -21.67
C LEU A 200 -24.75 -9.01 -20.66
N ASP A 201 -25.01 -10.28 -20.97
CA ASP A 201 -25.05 -11.29 -19.93
C ASP A 201 -23.95 -10.94 -18.92
N VAL A 202 -24.31 -11.02 -17.65
CA VAL A 202 -23.38 -10.86 -16.53
C VAL A 202 -22.45 -12.07 -16.55
N ALA A 203 -21.63 -12.18 -17.59
CA ALA A 203 -20.55 -13.11 -17.72
C ALA A 203 -19.41 -12.58 -16.87
N SER A 204 -19.58 -12.78 -15.56
CA SER A 204 -18.52 -13.18 -14.65
C SER A 204 -17.18 -12.45 -14.82
N GLN A 205 -17.12 -11.19 -14.37
CA GLN A 205 -15.94 -10.79 -13.58
C GLN A 205 -15.98 -11.60 -12.28
N GLY A 206 -15.50 -12.85 -12.38
CA GLY A 206 -15.35 -13.87 -11.34
C GLY A 206 -16.33 -13.78 -10.17
N GLU A 207 -17.55 -14.32 -10.31
CA GLU A 207 -18.45 -14.47 -9.15
C GLU A 207 -17.93 -15.48 -8.12
N GLU A 208 -16.93 -16.30 -8.46
CA GLU A 208 -16.29 -17.25 -7.57
C GLU A 208 -14.76 -17.11 -7.57
N LEU A 209 -14.17 -17.28 -6.39
CA LEU A 209 -12.75 -17.62 -6.25
C LEU A 209 -12.44 -18.82 -7.15
N GLU A 210 -11.35 -18.76 -7.92
CA GLU A 210 -10.86 -19.92 -8.67
C GLU A 210 -10.83 -21.15 -7.74
N ALA A 211 -11.30 -22.31 -8.22
CA ALA A 211 -11.51 -23.49 -7.38
C ALA A 211 -10.24 -23.88 -6.58
N GLY A 212 -9.06 -23.78 -7.19
CA GLY A 212 -7.78 -24.02 -6.50
C GLY A 212 -7.43 -22.99 -5.42
N CYS A 213 -7.79 -21.72 -5.61
CA CYS A 213 -7.65 -20.69 -4.59
C CYS A 213 -8.65 -20.88 -3.45
N LYS A 214 -9.90 -21.25 -3.77
CA LYS A 214 -10.95 -21.54 -2.78
C LYS A 214 -10.60 -22.71 -1.86
N GLU A 215 -10.06 -23.80 -2.41
CA GLU A 215 -9.60 -24.96 -1.63
C GLU A 215 -8.47 -24.60 -0.66
N GLN A 216 -7.49 -23.80 -1.10
CA GLN A 216 -6.40 -23.35 -0.24
C GLN A 216 -6.90 -22.41 0.87
N LEU A 217 -7.83 -21.50 0.55
CA LEU A 217 -8.47 -20.63 1.53
C LEU A 217 -9.30 -21.44 2.53
N ASP A 218 -10.03 -22.46 2.07
CA ASP A 218 -10.79 -23.37 2.93
C ASP A 218 -9.89 -24.19 3.87
N GLU A 219 -8.72 -24.63 3.41
CA GLU A 219 -7.73 -25.31 4.26
C GLU A 219 -7.17 -24.37 5.33
N ILE A 220 -6.73 -23.17 4.93
CA ILE A 220 -6.05 -22.22 5.82
C ILE A 220 -7.05 -21.61 6.82
N PHE A 221 -8.17 -21.08 6.32
CA PHE A 221 -9.21 -20.51 7.16
C PHE A 221 -10.04 -21.58 7.86
N GLY A 222 -9.99 -22.84 7.43
CA GLY A 222 -10.49 -24.04 8.14
C GLY A 222 -10.12 -24.07 9.63
N LYS A 223 -8.93 -23.53 9.94
CA LYS A 223 -8.37 -23.45 11.29
C LYS A 223 -8.98 -22.33 12.16
N LEU A 224 -9.73 -21.42 11.55
CA LEU A 224 -10.35 -20.26 12.20
C LEU A 224 -11.84 -20.52 12.50
N SER A 225 -12.23 -20.24 13.73
CA SER A 225 -13.63 -20.16 14.16
C SER A 225 -14.32 -18.93 13.56
N GLN A 226 -15.66 -18.87 13.59
CA GLN A 226 -16.38 -17.69 13.15
C GLN A 226 -16.01 -16.43 13.93
N LEU A 227 -15.72 -16.56 15.23
CA LEU A 227 -15.24 -15.44 16.03
C LEU A 227 -13.86 -14.96 15.55
N ASP A 228 -12.97 -15.88 15.18
CA ASP A 228 -11.67 -15.53 14.60
C ASP A 228 -11.85 -14.78 13.26
N ILE A 229 -12.80 -15.22 12.41
CA ILE A 229 -13.14 -14.55 11.15
C ILE A 229 -13.70 -13.14 11.38
N LEU A 230 -14.59 -12.97 12.36
CA LEU A 230 -15.12 -11.64 12.72
C LEU A 230 -14.00 -10.69 13.19
N ILE A 231 -13.06 -11.19 14.00
CA ILE A 231 -11.90 -10.42 14.48
C ILE A 231 -10.98 -10.05 13.32
N LEU A 232 -10.74 -10.97 12.39
CA LEU A 232 -10.00 -10.71 11.15
C LEU A 232 -10.67 -9.60 10.35
N MET A 233 -11.99 -9.70 10.12
CA MET A 233 -12.72 -8.70 9.35
C MET A 233 -12.68 -7.31 10.00
N LYS A 234 -12.76 -7.23 11.34
CA LYS A 234 -12.60 -5.96 12.08
C LYS A 234 -11.20 -5.38 11.90
N LYS A 235 -10.17 -6.21 12.07
CA LYS A 235 -8.76 -5.78 12.07
C LYS A 235 -8.31 -5.20 10.72
N TYR A 236 -8.82 -5.77 9.63
CA TYR A 236 -8.43 -5.40 8.26
C TYR A 236 -9.46 -4.52 7.53
N GLY A 237 -10.39 -3.91 8.26
CA GLY A 237 -11.27 -2.88 7.69
C GLY A 237 -12.41 -3.40 6.82
N PHE A 238 -12.78 -4.68 6.94
CA PHE A 238 -13.88 -5.27 6.18
C PHE A 238 -15.27 -5.00 6.78
N LEU A 239 -15.34 -4.51 8.02
CA LEU A 239 -16.59 -4.11 8.67
C LEU A 239 -16.84 -2.61 8.48
N SER A 240 -18.01 -2.13 8.91
CA SER A 240 -18.27 -0.69 8.91
C SER A 240 -17.21 0.06 9.71
N GLU A 241 -16.93 1.30 9.29
CA GLU A 241 -15.92 2.14 9.93
C GLU A 241 -16.15 2.30 11.44
N GLU A 242 -17.42 2.38 11.85
CA GLU A 242 -17.84 2.41 13.26
C GLU A 242 -17.34 1.18 14.04
N ILE A 243 -17.54 -0.04 13.50
CA ILE A 243 -17.14 -1.29 14.14
C ILE A 243 -15.62 -1.45 14.12
N CYS A 244 -14.97 -1.05 13.03
CA CYS A 244 -13.52 -1.13 12.88
C CYS A 244 -12.80 -0.23 13.90
N ARG A 245 -13.37 0.94 14.25
CA ARG A 245 -12.81 1.88 15.23
C ARG A 245 -13.09 1.55 16.70
N LEU A 246 -13.95 0.58 17.01
CA LEU A 246 -14.21 0.19 18.39
C LEU A 246 -12.94 -0.35 19.08
N GLU A 247 -12.67 0.13 20.29
CA GLU A 247 -11.66 -0.46 21.16
C GLU A 247 -12.06 -1.88 21.56
N ALA A 248 -11.09 -2.68 22.02
CA ALA A 248 -11.36 -4.08 22.36
C ALA A 248 -12.45 -4.23 23.43
N CYS A 249 -12.48 -3.34 24.44
CA CYS A 249 -13.52 -3.34 25.48
C CYS A 249 -14.93 -3.07 24.93
N ASP A 250 -15.04 -2.23 23.91
CA ASP A 250 -16.31 -1.84 23.30
C ASP A 250 -16.74 -2.83 22.21
N PHE A 251 -15.78 -3.49 21.56
CA PHE A 251 -16.06 -4.48 20.54
C PHE A 251 -16.63 -5.78 21.15
N VAL A 252 -16.10 -6.22 22.30
CA VAL A 252 -16.54 -7.48 22.93
C VAL A 252 -17.94 -7.43 23.51
N ILE A 253 -18.50 -6.23 23.72
CA ILE A 253 -19.88 -6.05 24.18
C ILE A 253 -20.88 -5.98 23.02
N THR A 254 -20.43 -5.98 21.76
CA THR A 254 -21.33 -5.96 20.62
C THR A 254 -22.16 -7.26 20.52
N PRO A 255 -23.44 -7.18 20.09
CA PRO A 255 -24.30 -8.37 19.99
C PRO A 255 -23.72 -9.46 19.09
N ILE A 256 -23.06 -9.06 17.99
CA ILE A 256 -22.45 -10.01 17.05
C ILE A 256 -21.24 -10.73 17.68
N PHE A 257 -20.41 -10.02 18.45
CA PHE A 257 -19.28 -10.64 19.16
C PHE A 257 -19.77 -11.60 20.24
N GLN A 258 -20.70 -11.17 21.09
CA GLN A 258 -21.21 -11.99 22.19
C GLN A 258 -21.85 -13.29 21.69
N ARG A 259 -22.63 -13.21 20.61
CA ARG A 259 -23.22 -14.39 19.96
C ARG A 259 -22.14 -15.37 19.47
N LEU A 260 -21.15 -14.90 18.72
CA LEU A 260 -20.08 -15.75 18.20
C LEU A 260 -19.16 -16.28 19.32
N PHE A 261 -18.94 -15.50 20.36
CA PHE A 261 -18.17 -15.90 21.55
C PHE A 261 -18.84 -17.00 22.36
N GLN A 262 -20.17 -17.01 22.44
CA GLN A 262 -20.92 -18.09 23.08
C GLN A 262 -20.90 -19.37 22.23
N ALA A 263 -21.04 -19.23 20.91
CA ALA A 263 -21.06 -20.36 19.98
C ALA A 263 -19.69 -21.03 19.77
N ASP A 264 -18.59 -20.31 20.03
CA ASP A 264 -17.25 -20.81 19.79
C ASP A 264 -16.80 -21.83 20.86
N THR A 265 -16.72 -23.10 20.44
CA THR A 265 -16.31 -24.24 21.28
C THR A 265 -14.80 -24.32 21.50
N SER A 266 -13.99 -23.56 20.75
CA SER A 266 -12.52 -23.55 20.90
C SER A 266 -12.04 -22.75 22.12
N ILE A 267 -12.93 -21.97 22.74
CA ILE A 267 -12.61 -21.10 23.88
C ILE A 267 -12.61 -21.91 25.18
N ARG A 268 -11.44 -22.06 25.79
CA ARG A 268 -11.25 -22.82 27.05
C ARG A 268 -11.73 -22.07 28.30
N SER A 269 -11.59 -20.75 28.33
CA SER A 269 -12.05 -19.90 29.44
C SER A 269 -12.83 -18.71 28.89
N ARG A 270 -14.04 -18.50 29.42
CA ARG A 270 -14.96 -17.42 29.03
C ARG A 270 -14.97 -16.26 30.04
N GLU A 271 -14.08 -16.27 31.03
CA GLU A 271 -14.06 -15.29 32.12
C GLU A 271 -13.73 -13.86 31.66
N ASN A 272 -12.89 -13.71 30.63
CA ASN A 272 -12.48 -12.40 30.12
C ASN A 272 -12.56 -12.35 28.59
N PRO A 273 -13.67 -11.81 28.04
CA PRO A 273 -13.88 -11.67 26.61
C PRO A 273 -12.79 -10.83 25.90
N VAL A 274 -12.28 -9.78 26.55
CA VAL A 274 -11.22 -8.92 26.01
C VAL A 274 -9.91 -9.69 25.84
N LYS A 275 -9.52 -10.46 26.87
CA LYS A 275 -8.33 -11.32 26.81
C LYS A 275 -8.45 -12.38 25.71
N THR A 276 -9.64 -12.95 25.55
CA THR A 276 -9.92 -13.93 24.49
C THR A 276 -9.88 -13.28 23.10
N MET A 277 -10.38 -12.05 22.95
CA MET A 277 -10.26 -11.29 21.70
C MET A 277 -8.78 -11.10 21.31
N TYR A 278 -7.92 -10.68 22.25
CA TYR A 278 -6.48 -10.51 21.97
C TYR A 278 -5.81 -11.84 21.62
N ALA A 279 -6.10 -12.92 22.34
CA ALA A 279 -5.55 -14.24 22.04
C ALA A 279 -5.97 -14.73 20.65
N LYS A 280 -7.23 -14.49 20.26
CA LYS A 280 -7.76 -14.81 18.92
C LYS A 280 -7.19 -13.90 17.83
N SER A 281 -6.94 -12.63 18.12
CA SER A 281 -6.23 -11.74 17.19
C SER A 281 -4.81 -12.24 16.90
N LEU A 282 -4.09 -12.74 17.90
CA LEU A 282 -2.76 -13.35 17.68
C LEU A 282 -2.84 -14.64 16.85
N LYS A 283 -3.90 -15.44 17.05
CA LYS A 283 -4.17 -16.62 16.23
C LYS A 283 -4.44 -16.24 14.77
N VAL A 284 -5.26 -15.22 14.54
CA VAL A 284 -5.53 -14.65 13.20
C VAL A 284 -4.24 -14.21 12.52
N ASP A 285 -3.35 -13.52 13.23
CA ASP A 285 -2.07 -13.06 12.67
C ASP A 285 -1.16 -14.23 12.25
N LYS A 286 -1.12 -15.31 13.05
CA LYS A 286 -0.35 -16.51 12.70
C LYS A 286 -0.91 -17.20 11.45
N VAL A 287 -2.23 -17.34 11.36
CA VAL A 287 -2.87 -17.96 10.19
C VAL A 287 -2.70 -17.09 8.94
N LEU A 288 -2.77 -15.77 9.07
CA LEU A 288 -2.52 -14.86 7.95
C LEU A 288 -1.05 -14.86 7.49
N ALA A 289 -0.10 -15.07 8.40
CA ALA A 289 1.29 -15.25 8.01
C ALA A 289 1.49 -16.51 7.13
N GLU A 290 0.65 -17.55 7.29
CA GLU A 290 0.65 -18.73 6.40
C GLU A 290 0.06 -18.44 5.01
N VAL A 291 -0.76 -17.38 4.88
CA VAL A 291 -1.36 -16.89 3.62
C VAL A 291 -0.38 -15.99 2.85
N ASN A 292 0.54 -15.32 3.55
CA ASN A 292 1.46 -14.35 2.96
C ASN A 292 2.35 -15.01 1.88
N GLY A 293 2.18 -14.58 0.63
CA GLY A 293 2.89 -15.12 -0.54
C GLY A 293 2.21 -16.31 -1.24
N LYS A 294 1.08 -16.82 -0.72
CA LYS A 294 0.28 -17.89 -1.36
C LYS A 294 -1.01 -17.39 -2.03
N VAL A 295 -1.52 -16.24 -1.60
CA VAL A 295 -2.72 -15.59 -2.16
C VAL A 295 -2.35 -14.18 -2.60
N ASN A 296 -2.79 -13.77 -3.79
CA ASN A 296 -2.54 -12.44 -4.29
C ASN A 296 -3.36 -11.42 -3.47
N MET A 297 -2.68 -10.50 -2.78
CA MET A 297 -3.34 -9.49 -1.95
C MET A 297 -4.12 -8.45 -2.78
N SER A 298 -4.13 -8.55 -4.12
CA SER A 298 -5.01 -7.74 -5.00
C SER A 298 -6.48 -8.16 -4.93
N ASP A 299 -6.81 -9.37 -4.48
CA ASP A 299 -8.22 -9.81 -4.30
C ASP A 299 -8.84 -9.28 -2.98
N VAL A 300 -8.05 -8.46 -2.26
CA VAL A 300 -8.28 -8.04 -0.86
C VAL A 300 -8.72 -6.56 -0.80
N GLU A 301 -8.51 -5.80 -1.87
CA GLU A 301 -8.86 -4.37 -1.92
C GLU A 301 -10.20 -4.17 -2.62
N GLY A 302 -11.21 -3.81 -1.84
CA GLY A 302 -12.60 -3.70 -2.28
C GLY A 302 -13.46 -4.86 -1.78
N LYS A 303 -14.78 -4.70 -1.79
CA LYS A 303 -15.77 -5.74 -1.39
C LYS A 303 -15.82 -6.92 -2.40
N GLY A 304 -14.67 -7.44 -2.81
CA GLY A 304 -14.47 -8.47 -3.82
C GLY A 304 -14.60 -9.90 -3.29
N CYS A 305 -13.99 -10.86 -3.99
CA CYS A 305 -14.17 -12.30 -3.78
C CYS A 305 -13.80 -12.78 -2.37
N LEU A 306 -12.74 -12.25 -1.75
CA LEU A 306 -12.36 -12.62 -0.39
C LEU A 306 -13.34 -12.06 0.66
N PHE A 307 -13.83 -10.83 0.48
CA PHE A 307 -14.87 -10.28 1.35
C PHE A 307 -16.15 -11.11 1.28
N ARG A 308 -16.59 -11.49 0.07
CA ARG A 308 -17.74 -12.40 -0.12
C ARG A 308 -17.47 -13.76 0.52
N TYR A 309 -16.29 -14.34 0.33
CA TYR A 309 -15.87 -15.60 0.97
C TYR A 309 -15.93 -15.53 2.50
N LEU A 310 -15.38 -14.48 3.11
CA LEU A 310 -15.40 -14.28 4.57
C LEU A 310 -16.83 -14.05 5.09
N VAL A 311 -17.65 -13.31 4.35
CA VAL A 311 -19.08 -13.11 4.65
C VAL A 311 -19.86 -14.42 4.53
N GLU A 312 -19.62 -15.23 3.50
CA GLU A 312 -20.20 -16.56 3.35
C GLU A 312 -19.77 -17.49 4.48
N ARG A 313 -18.51 -17.42 4.90
CA ARG A 313 -18.00 -18.14 6.06
C ARG A 313 -18.69 -17.75 7.35
N LEU A 314 -18.98 -16.47 7.56
CA LEU A 314 -19.79 -15.98 8.67
C LEU A 314 -21.27 -16.39 8.54
N LYS A 315 -21.77 -16.62 7.33
CA LYS A 315 -23.16 -17.04 7.06
C LYS A 315 -23.37 -18.56 7.13
N LYS A 316 -22.40 -19.39 6.72
CA LYS A 316 -22.51 -20.84 6.49
C LYS A 316 -22.84 -21.71 7.72
N GLU A 317 -22.80 -21.18 8.95
CA GLU A 317 -23.34 -21.90 10.14
C GLU A 317 -24.60 -21.25 10.75
N ASN A 318 -25.19 -20.23 10.11
CA ASN A 318 -26.53 -19.75 10.50
C ASN A 318 -27.66 -20.58 9.84
N SER A 319 -27.32 -21.63 9.10
CA SER A 319 -28.25 -22.51 8.38
C SER A 319 -28.16 -23.98 8.81
N LYS A 320 -27.66 -24.24 10.03
CA LYS A 320 -27.83 -25.51 10.73
C LYS A 320 -28.47 -25.26 12.08
#